data_AF-A0A966NGT0-F1
#
_entry.id   AF-A0A966NGT0-F1
#
_cell.length_a   1.000
_cell.length_b   1.000
_cell.length_c   1.000
_cell.angle_alpha   90.00
_cell.angle_beta   90.00
_cell.angle_gamma   90.00
#
_symmetry.space_group_name_H-M   'P 1'
#
loop_
_entity.id
_entity.type
_entity.pdbx_description
1 polymer ?
#
loop_
_entity_poly.entity_id
_entity_poly.type
_entity_poly.pdbx_seq_one_letter_code
_entity_poly.pdbx_strand_id
1 'polypeptide(L)'
;MAVHRSKTSQRTSPETERLVADSISLAASGSQVEDRFWEERLQTRLLKLLKSHHQSVIDAALDQTFRINTVAFEVLADTAETLAESMSFESEGTHWDALLIAMPIVAHTRYQIPSGPLPVSLIEASASALQRAVTAEGTQFAIVPWLYSIDQMPHSHTQTRTLLETLANAAVSGGEMKLELRDMSETIAVLADPRFILAVIIAPHQQPIFRWQMDGPQRQERGVALAEWQSAMYEPLCQLLPGCEFELLLPEAYFTNCRLADKHVRPLSIRAAVNFLESTLGVLPAGLACVVGAFGEEQADEYRIAFSL
;
A
#
# COMPACT_ATOMS: atom_id res chain seq x y z
N MET A 1 -43.86 20.65 -19.72
CA MET A 1 -42.96 21.40 -18.83
C MET A 1 -42.59 20.51 -17.65
N ALA A 2 -41.53 19.72 -17.79
CA ALA A 2 -41.01 18.90 -16.71
C ALA A 2 -40.00 19.72 -15.92
N VAL A 3 -40.24 19.86 -14.62
CA VAL A 3 -39.43 20.65 -13.70
C VAL A 3 -38.04 20.04 -13.60
N HIS A 4 -37.03 20.78 -14.07
CA HIS A 4 -35.63 20.50 -13.77
C HIS A 4 -35.45 20.57 -12.25
N ARG A 5 -35.36 19.41 -11.59
CA ARG A 5 -34.98 19.33 -10.20
C ARG A 5 -33.49 19.63 -10.13
N SER A 6 -33.12 20.85 -9.75
CA SER A 6 -31.74 21.21 -9.45
C SER A 6 -31.18 20.21 -8.45
N LYS A 7 -30.05 19.56 -8.77
CA LYS A 7 -29.30 18.76 -7.79
C LYS A 7 -29.09 19.63 -6.55
N THR A 8 -29.67 19.23 -5.43
CA THR A 8 -29.46 19.87 -4.14
C THR A 8 -27.95 19.83 -3.88
N SER A 9 -27.32 21.01 -3.76
CA SER A 9 -25.97 21.16 -3.25
C SER A 9 -25.88 20.36 -1.95
N GLN A 10 -25.16 19.23 -1.94
CA GLN A 10 -24.79 18.59 -0.69
C GLN A 10 -24.08 19.64 0.14
N ARG A 11 -24.64 20.02 1.30
CA ARG A 11 -23.92 20.90 2.24
C ARG A 11 -22.67 20.13 2.64
N THR A 12 -21.51 20.62 2.19
CA THR A 12 -20.21 20.11 2.58
C THR A 12 -20.14 20.07 4.10
N SER A 13 -19.67 18.95 4.66
CA SER A 13 -19.57 18.82 6.11
C SER A 13 -18.62 19.90 6.65
N PRO A 14 -18.92 20.54 7.80
CA PRO A 14 -17.99 21.49 8.42
C PRO A 14 -16.61 20.90 8.68
N GLU A 15 -16.49 19.58 8.89
CA GLU A 15 -15.19 18.92 9.05
C GLU A 15 -14.43 18.81 7.72
N THR A 16 -15.12 18.58 6.60
CA THR A 16 -14.52 18.59 5.26
C THR A 16 -13.98 19.99 4.94
N GLU A 17 -14.76 21.05 5.17
CA GLU A 17 -14.32 22.42 4.95
C GLU A 17 -13.08 22.78 5.79
N ARG A 18 -13.02 22.30 7.03
CA ARG A 18 -11.86 22.51 7.91
C ARG A 18 -10.62 21.75 7.43
N LEU A 19 -10.75 20.48 7.01
CA LEU A 19 -9.63 19.74 6.42
C LEU A 19 -9.07 20.45 5.19
N VAL A 20 -9.95 20.89 4.29
CA VAL A 20 -9.56 21.62 3.08
C VAL A 20 -8.84 22.93 3.45
N ALA A 21 -9.36 23.69 4.40
CA ALA A 21 -8.74 24.93 4.85
C ALA A 21 -7.36 24.71 5.53
N ASP A 22 -7.25 23.70 6.39
CA ASP A 22 -6.01 23.35 7.08
C ASP A 22 -4.95 22.91 6.03
N SER A 23 -5.34 22.12 5.02
CA SER A 23 -4.46 21.65 3.94
C SER A 23 -3.99 22.78 3.01
N ILE A 24 -4.88 23.70 2.64
CA ILE A 24 -4.52 24.88 1.84
C ILE A 24 -3.56 25.79 2.62
N SER A 25 -3.78 25.93 3.93
CA SER A 25 -2.92 26.77 4.78
C SER A 25 -1.52 26.16 4.93
N LEU A 26 -1.43 24.84 5.09
CA LEU A 26 -0.16 24.12 5.09
C LEU A 26 0.55 24.24 3.72
N ALA A 27 -0.17 24.06 2.62
CA ALA A 27 0.40 24.21 1.27
C ALA A 27 0.90 25.64 0.97
N ALA A 28 0.33 26.66 1.63
CA ALA A 28 0.73 28.05 1.47
C ALA A 28 1.77 28.52 2.51
N SER A 29 2.20 27.63 3.40
CA SER A 29 3.15 27.92 4.47
C SER A 29 4.49 28.41 3.90
N GLY A 30 5.06 29.45 4.53
CA GLY A 30 6.32 30.07 4.10
C GLY A 30 7.52 29.72 4.98
N SER A 31 7.33 28.96 6.05
CA SER A 31 8.39 28.67 7.02
C SER A 31 8.16 27.35 7.75
N GLN A 32 9.26 26.73 8.21
CA GLN A 32 9.19 25.48 8.96
C GLN A 32 8.37 25.59 10.27
N VAL A 33 8.30 26.79 10.86
CA VAL A 33 7.50 27.01 12.08
C VAL A 33 6.01 26.97 11.76
N GLU A 34 5.62 27.55 10.62
CA GLU A 34 4.25 27.48 10.12
C GLU A 34 3.89 26.06 9.66
N ASP A 35 4.81 25.37 8.98
CA ASP A 35 4.62 23.97 8.53
C ASP A 35 4.22 23.09 9.72
N ARG A 36 5.02 23.11 10.79
CA ARG A 36 4.75 22.32 12.01
C ARG A 36 3.41 22.65 12.64
N PHE A 37 3.03 23.92 12.68
CA PHE A 37 1.75 24.35 13.26
C PHE A 37 0.56 23.84 12.46
N TRP A 38 0.60 23.99 11.14
CA TRP A 38 -0.49 23.54 10.26
C TRP A 38 -0.54 22.02 10.15
N GLU A 39 0.63 21.37 10.11
CA GLU A 39 0.78 19.92 10.09
C GLU A 39 0.20 19.29 11.37
N GLU A 40 0.57 19.75 12.56
CA GLU A 40 0.04 19.21 13.83
C GLU A 40 -1.49 19.36 13.90
N ARG A 41 -2.01 20.50 13.44
CA ARG A 41 -3.45 20.77 13.41
C ARG A 41 -4.19 19.86 12.41
N LEU A 42 -3.64 19.69 11.21
CA LEU A 42 -4.19 18.79 10.18
C LEU A 42 -4.15 17.34 10.67
N GLN A 43 -3.02 16.92 11.23
CA GLN A 43 -2.81 15.57 11.75
C GLN A 43 -3.80 15.23 12.86
N THR A 44 -4.00 16.16 13.81
CA THR A 44 -4.95 15.98 14.91
C THR A 44 -6.38 15.74 14.39
N ARG A 45 -6.79 16.50 13.37
CA ARG A 45 -8.13 16.36 12.77
C ARG A 45 -8.28 15.05 12.01
N LEU A 46 -7.31 14.71 11.17
CA LEU A 46 -7.30 13.46 10.40
C LEU A 46 -7.30 12.25 11.32
N LEU A 47 -6.45 12.23 12.34
CA LEU A 47 -6.37 11.12 13.28
C LEU A 47 -7.71 10.87 13.99
N LYS A 48 -8.44 11.94 14.35
CA LYS A 48 -9.79 11.82 14.90
C LYS A 48 -10.76 11.17 13.92
N LEU A 49 -10.72 11.55 12.64
CA LEU A 49 -11.57 10.97 11.60
C LEU A 49 -11.22 9.50 11.30
N LEU A 50 -9.92 9.17 11.28
CA LEU A 50 -9.44 7.80 11.10
C LEU A 50 -9.94 6.89 12.23
N LYS A 51 -9.76 7.30 13.49
CA LYS A 51 -10.21 6.56 14.68
C LYS A 51 -11.73 6.46 14.82
N SER A 52 -12.47 7.38 14.20
CA SER A 52 -13.95 7.35 14.19
C SER A 52 -14.52 6.75 12.91
N HIS A 53 -13.68 6.15 12.05
CA HIS A 53 -14.06 5.49 10.81
C HIS A 53 -14.82 6.37 9.81
N HIS A 54 -14.56 7.69 9.81
CA HIS A 54 -15.23 8.66 8.93
C HIS A 54 -14.50 8.84 7.58
N GLN A 55 -14.35 7.76 6.81
CA GLN A 55 -13.63 7.79 5.52
C GLN A 55 -14.24 8.79 4.51
N SER A 56 -15.58 8.85 4.43
CA SER A 56 -16.28 9.72 3.48
C SER A 56 -16.00 11.21 3.65
N VAL A 57 -15.61 11.64 4.86
CA VAL A 57 -15.21 13.04 5.12
C VAL A 57 -13.83 13.33 4.55
N ILE A 58 -12.92 12.35 4.62
CA ILE A 58 -11.57 12.41 4.06
C ILE A 58 -11.66 12.41 2.53
N ASP A 59 -12.45 11.50 1.96
CA ASP A 59 -12.64 11.41 0.50
C ASP A 59 -13.23 12.72 -0.06
N ALA A 60 -14.25 13.27 0.59
CA ALA A 60 -14.83 14.55 0.18
C ALA A 60 -13.83 15.71 0.26
N ALA A 61 -12.92 15.69 1.23
CA ALA A 61 -11.87 16.71 1.35
C ALA A 61 -10.82 16.56 0.25
N LEU A 62 -10.39 15.32 -0.05
CA LEU A 62 -9.48 15.00 -1.15
C LEU A 62 -10.07 15.40 -2.51
N ASP A 63 -11.33 15.05 -2.79
CA ASP A 63 -12.03 15.46 -4.02
C ASP A 63 -12.09 16.99 -4.16
N GLN A 64 -12.35 17.69 -3.05
CA GLN A 64 -12.44 19.14 -3.06
C GLN A 64 -11.07 19.80 -3.26
N THR A 65 -10.02 19.35 -2.54
CA THR A 65 -8.67 19.89 -2.72
C THR A 65 -8.15 19.60 -4.13
N PHE A 66 -8.37 18.41 -4.67
CA PHE A 66 -7.95 18.04 -6.03
C PHE A 66 -8.46 19.03 -7.08
N ARG A 67 -9.73 19.49 -6.94
CA ARG A 67 -10.36 20.43 -7.87
C ARG A 67 -9.87 21.87 -7.74
N ILE A 68 -9.49 22.31 -6.54
CA ILE A 68 -9.25 23.73 -6.26
C ILE A 68 -7.77 24.08 -6.02
N ASN A 69 -6.96 23.12 -5.56
CA ASN A 69 -5.54 23.31 -5.26
C ASN A 69 -4.83 21.94 -5.17
N THR A 70 -4.13 21.55 -6.24
CA THR A 70 -3.43 20.26 -6.33
C THR A 70 -2.32 20.09 -5.29
N VAL A 71 -1.65 21.17 -4.88
CA VAL A 71 -0.62 21.12 -3.82
C VAL A 71 -1.28 20.81 -2.47
N ALA A 72 -2.43 21.41 -2.18
CA ALA A 72 -3.19 21.09 -0.97
C ALA A 72 -3.75 19.66 -1.00
N PHE A 73 -4.03 19.11 -2.18
CA PHE A 73 -4.39 17.71 -2.34
C PHE A 73 -3.24 16.78 -1.99
N GLU A 74 -2.04 17.02 -2.52
CA GLU A 74 -0.84 16.24 -2.21
C GLU A 74 -0.56 16.25 -0.70
N VAL A 75 -0.58 17.43 -0.08
CA VAL A 75 -0.41 17.59 1.38
C VAL A 75 -1.44 16.77 2.18
N LEU A 76 -2.73 16.85 1.80
CA LEU A 76 -3.80 16.13 2.48
C LEU A 76 -3.66 14.61 2.29
N ALA A 77 -3.34 14.16 1.08
CA ALA A 77 -3.17 12.76 0.74
C ALA A 77 -1.98 12.17 1.51
N ASP A 78 -0.81 12.80 1.45
CA ASP A 78 0.40 12.34 2.13
C ASP A 78 0.20 12.28 3.65
N THR A 79 -0.47 13.29 4.24
CA THR A 79 -0.76 13.29 5.68
C THR A 79 -1.76 12.19 6.05
N ALA A 80 -2.78 11.95 5.24
CA ALA A 80 -3.77 10.90 5.48
C ALA A 80 -3.15 9.50 5.36
N GLU A 81 -2.31 9.27 4.34
CA GLU A 81 -1.55 8.04 4.15
C GLU A 81 -0.61 7.79 5.33
N THR A 82 0.20 8.80 5.71
CA THR A 82 1.16 8.73 6.82
C THR A 82 0.47 8.32 8.12
N LEU A 83 -0.66 8.96 8.46
CA LEU A 83 -1.40 8.65 9.68
C LEU A 83 -2.13 7.31 9.62
N ALA A 84 -2.44 6.80 8.43
CA ALA A 84 -3.06 5.51 8.25
C ALA A 84 -2.05 4.36 8.36
N GLU A 85 -0.81 4.55 7.90
CA GLU A 85 0.23 3.51 7.90
C GLU A 85 1.26 3.62 9.03
N SER A 86 1.27 4.70 9.83
CA SER A 86 2.20 4.86 10.94
C SER A 86 1.58 5.41 12.23
N MET A 87 2.19 5.11 13.36
CA MET A 87 1.78 5.64 14.66
C MET A 87 2.90 5.57 15.71
N SER A 88 2.83 6.47 16.68
CA SER A 88 3.56 6.33 17.94
C SER A 88 2.59 6.02 19.08
N PHE A 89 2.99 5.17 20.02
CA PHE A 89 2.16 4.75 21.14
C PHE A 89 2.99 4.32 22.34
N GLU A 90 2.38 4.29 23.52
CA GLU A 90 3.02 3.82 24.75
C GLU A 90 2.44 2.46 25.15
N SER A 91 3.33 1.52 25.49
CA SER A 91 2.95 0.23 26.06
C SER A 91 4.02 -0.22 27.07
N GLU A 92 3.57 -0.68 28.23
CA GLU A 92 4.44 -1.14 29.33
C GLU A 92 5.55 -0.14 29.71
N GLY A 93 5.25 1.17 29.62
CA GLY A 93 6.19 2.25 29.94
C GLY A 93 7.25 2.53 28.87
N THR A 94 7.18 1.87 27.71
CA THR A 94 8.03 2.15 26.55
C THR A 94 7.24 2.87 25.48
N HIS A 95 7.81 3.93 24.90
CA HIS A 95 7.25 4.60 23.72
C HIS A 95 7.77 3.91 22.46
N TRP A 96 6.85 3.53 21.57
CA TRP A 96 7.11 2.78 20.35
C TRP A 96 6.68 3.61 19.14
N ASP A 97 7.43 3.50 18.05
CA ASP A 97 7.02 3.90 16.70
C ASP A 97 6.69 2.64 15.90
N ALA A 98 5.57 2.67 15.18
CA ALA A 98 5.07 1.59 14.35
C ALA A 98 4.87 2.04 12.90
N LEU A 99 5.23 1.16 11.97
CA LEU A 99 5.05 1.35 10.53
C LEU A 99 4.47 0.10 9.91
N LEU A 100 3.33 0.23 9.24
CA LEU A 100 2.75 -0.78 8.37
C LEU A 100 3.57 -0.84 7.08
N ILE A 101 4.04 -2.03 6.75
CA ILE A 101 4.79 -2.32 5.54
C ILE A 101 4.04 -3.31 4.66
N ALA A 102 4.31 -3.22 3.36
CA ALA A 102 3.91 -4.23 2.40
C ALA A 102 5.16 -4.93 1.84
N MET A 103 5.03 -6.21 1.54
CA MET A 103 6.05 -7.04 0.87
C MET A 103 5.47 -7.53 -0.46
N PRO A 104 5.65 -6.76 -1.55
CA PRO A 104 5.05 -7.10 -2.83
C PRO A 104 5.76 -8.26 -3.53
N ILE A 105 4.96 -9.13 -4.13
CA ILE A 105 5.35 -10.25 -4.96
C ILE A 105 4.66 -10.04 -6.31
N VAL A 106 5.37 -9.47 -7.28
CA VAL A 106 4.81 -9.19 -8.60
C VAL A 106 4.89 -10.47 -9.41
N ALA A 107 3.77 -11.15 -9.60
CA ALA A 107 3.71 -12.46 -10.23
C ALA A 107 3.05 -12.39 -11.61
N HIS A 108 3.48 -13.25 -12.51
CA HIS A 108 2.79 -13.53 -13.76
C HIS A 108 2.77 -15.03 -14.06
N THR A 109 1.70 -15.47 -14.71
CA THR A 109 1.44 -16.88 -14.97
C THR A 109 0.47 -17.05 -16.14
N ARG A 110 0.32 -18.29 -16.60
CA ARG A 110 -0.77 -18.73 -17.49
C ARG A 110 -1.96 -19.30 -16.72
N TYR A 111 -1.84 -19.45 -15.40
CA TYR A 111 -2.84 -20.01 -14.50
C TYR A 111 -3.43 -18.91 -13.60
N GLN A 112 -4.02 -19.30 -12.47
CA GLN A 112 -4.46 -18.35 -11.44
C GLN A 112 -3.31 -18.08 -10.47
N ILE A 113 -3.08 -16.81 -10.12
CA ILE A 113 -2.12 -16.44 -9.08
C ILE A 113 -2.75 -16.73 -7.70
N PRO A 114 -2.15 -17.56 -6.85
CA PRO A 114 -2.70 -17.89 -5.53
C PRO A 114 -2.84 -16.66 -4.62
N SER A 115 -3.83 -16.72 -3.73
CA SER A 115 -4.08 -15.80 -2.60
C SER A 115 -4.70 -16.63 -1.48
N GLY A 116 -4.52 -16.25 -0.22
CA GLY A 116 -5.08 -17.04 0.89
C GLY A 116 -4.18 -17.18 2.12
N PRO A 117 -4.48 -18.12 3.03
CA PRO A 117 -3.72 -18.29 4.25
C PRO A 117 -2.27 -18.71 3.96
N LEU A 118 -1.34 -18.14 4.73
CA LEU A 118 0.07 -18.49 4.62
C LEU A 118 0.43 -19.71 5.48
N PRO A 119 1.21 -20.67 4.95
CA PRO A 119 1.82 -21.72 5.77
C PRO A 119 2.72 -21.13 6.86
N VAL A 120 2.73 -21.74 8.04
CA VAL A 120 3.57 -21.30 9.18
C VAL A 120 5.05 -21.21 8.78
N SER A 121 5.54 -22.19 8.00
CA SER A 121 6.93 -22.19 7.51
C SER A 121 7.27 -20.96 6.64
N LEU A 122 6.32 -20.44 5.87
CA LEU A 122 6.52 -19.24 5.07
C LEU A 122 6.53 -17.99 5.94
N ILE A 123 5.69 -17.94 6.98
CA ILE A 123 5.67 -16.84 7.95
C ILE A 123 7.00 -16.78 8.69
N GLU A 124 7.51 -17.92 9.15
CA GLU A 124 8.83 -18.04 9.80
C GLU A 124 9.97 -17.65 8.86
N ALA A 125 9.93 -18.09 7.60
CA ALA A 125 10.91 -17.69 6.59
C ALA A 125 10.88 -16.18 6.32
N SER A 126 9.69 -15.60 6.20
CA SER A 126 9.48 -14.15 6.01
C SER A 126 10.01 -13.36 7.19
N ALA A 127 9.73 -13.81 8.41
CA ALA A 127 10.24 -13.21 9.64
C ALA A 127 11.78 -13.22 9.68
N SER A 128 12.40 -14.37 9.40
CA SER A 128 13.85 -14.50 9.36
C SER A 128 14.49 -13.62 8.29
N ALA A 129 13.90 -13.59 7.10
CA ALA A 129 14.39 -12.77 5.99
C ALA A 129 14.26 -11.27 6.28
N LEU A 130 13.13 -10.82 6.86
CA LEU A 130 12.94 -9.43 7.29
C LEU A 130 13.97 -9.02 8.35
N GLN A 131 14.14 -9.82 9.40
CA GLN A 131 15.07 -9.52 10.48
C GLN A 131 16.52 -9.41 10.00
N ARG A 132 16.90 -10.25 9.03
CA ARG A 132 18.26 -10.25 8.48
C ARG A 132 18.49 -9.09 7.52
N ALA A 133 17.59 -8.89 6.57
CA ALA A 133 17.86 -8.02 5.41
C ALA A 133 17.27 -6.61 5.52
N VAL A 134 16.16 -6.43 6.26
CA VAL A 134 15.31 -5.23 6.16
C VAL A 134 15.22 -4.46 7.48
N THR A 135 14.85 -5.12 8.57
CA THR A 135 14.56 -4.43 9.84
C THR A 135 15.84 -4.14 10.62
N ALA A 136 15.85 -3.02 11.34
CA ALA A 136 16.95 -2.67 12.22
C ALA A 136 17.04 -3.64 13.42
N GLU A 137 18.19 -3.67 14.08
CA GLU A 137 18.33 -4.39 15.34
C GLU A 137 17.46 -3.76 16.44
N GLY A 138 16.83 -4.58 17.28
CA GLY A 138 15.94 -4.11 18.36
C GLY A 138 14.50 -3.83 17.93
N THR A 139 14.15 -4.05 16.65
CA THR A 139 12.75 -3.99 16.20
C THR A 139 11.98 -5.27 16.54
N GLN A 140 10.68 -5.14 16.71
CA GLN A 140 9.74 -6.26 16.73
C GLN A 140 8.77 -6.11 15.55
N PHE A 141 8.09 -7.18 15.14
CA PHE A 141 7.14 -7.10 14.04
C PHE A 141 6.07 -8.18 14.16
N ALA A 142 4.92 -7.92 13.54
CA ALA A 142 3.84 -8.90 13.38
C ALA A 142 3.49 -9.01 11.90
N ILE A 143 3.49 -10.24 11.37
CA ILE A 143 3.20 -10.55 9.97
C ILE A 143 1.79 -11.11 9.89
N VAL A 144 0.97 -10.58 8.99
CA VAL A 144 -0.36 -11.11 8.73
C VAL A 144 -0.23 -12.50 8.10
N PRO A 145 -0.91 -13.54 8.63
CA PRO A 145 -0.82 -14.91 8.09
C PRO A 145 -1.66 -15.10 6.81
N TRP A 146 -1.59 -14.15 5.88
CA TRP A 146 -2.37 -14.11 4.65
C TRP A 146 -1.58 -13.52 3.48
N LEU A 147 -1.70 -14.14 2.31
CA LEU A 147 -1.26 -13.64 1.03
C LEU A 147 -2.42 -12.87 0.38
N TYR A 148 -2.32 -11.55 0.40
CA TYR A 148 -3.32 -10.65 -0.14
C TYR A 148 -3.21 -10.56 -1.66
N SER A 149 -4.34 -10.59 -2.35
CA SER A 149 -4.49 -9.92 -3.66
C SER A 149 -4.73 -8.42 -3.46
N ILE A 150 -4.65 -7.65 -4.54
CA ILE A 150 -4.98 -6.22 -4.49
C ILE A 150 -6.42 -5.98 -4.03
N ASP A 151 -7.39 -6.79 -4.49
CA ASP A 151 -8.81 -6.70 -4.11
C ASP A 151 -9.08 -7.04 -2.62
N GLN A 152 -8.10 -7.61 -1.94
CA GLN A 152 -8.19 -8.03 -0.55
C GLN A 152 -7.52 -7.05 0.40
N MET A 153 -6.76 -6.08 -0.14
CA MET A 153 -6.04 -5.08 0.65
C MET A 153 -7.02 -4.11 1.33
N PRO A 154 -6.62 -3.44 2.42
CA PRO A 154 -7.38 -2.32 2.95
C PRO A 154 -7.73 -1.28 1.88
N HIS A 155 -9.02 -1.00 1.68
CA HIS A 155 -9.53 -0.12 0.63
C HIS A 155 -9.64 1.34 1.06
N SER A 156 -9.38 1.63 2.33
CA SER A 156 -9.50 2.97 2.90
C SER A 156 -8.40 3.27 3.90
N HIS A 157 -8.17 4.56 4.14
CA HIS A 157 -7.27 5.03 5.18
C HIS A 157 -7.71 4.54 6.57
N THR A 158 -9.02 4.53 6.83
CA THR A 158 -9.58 4.03 8.09
C THR A 158 -9.31 2.53 8.29
N GLN A 159 -9.48 1.70 7.26
CA GLN A 159 -9.20 0.26 7.33
C GLN A 159 -7.71 0.00 7.51
N THR A 160 -6.85 0.73 6.78
CA THR A 160 -5.39 0.66 6.89
C THR A 160 -4.94 0.99 8.31
N ARG A 161 -5.52 2.05 8.91
CA ARG A 161 -5.27 2.44 10.30
C ARG A 161 -5.67 1.35 11.29
N THR A 162 -6.84 0.74 11.12
CA THR A 162 -7.30 -0.34 12.00
C THR A 162 -6.39 -1.56 11.92
N LEU A 163 -5.91 -1.90 10.72
CA LEU A 163 -4.94 -2.98 10.53
C LEU A 163 -3.62 -2.66 11.25
N LEU A 164 -3.07 -1.45 11.06
CA LEU A 164 -1.88 -0.97 11.75
C LEU A 164 -2.02 -1.12 13.28
N GLU A 165 -3.10 -0.60 13.86
CA GLU A 165 -3.32 -0.63 15.31
C GLU A 165 -3.44 -2.06 15.84
N THR A 166 -4.11 -2.94 15.09
CA THR A 166 -4.24 -4.36 15.45
C THR A 166 -2.89 -5.06 15.46
N LEU A 167 -2.08 -4.84 14.41
CA LEU A 167 -0.77 -5.46 14.28
C LEU A 167 0.24 -4.89 15.28
N ALA A 168 0.23 -3.58 15.53
CA ALA A 168 1.16 -2.93 16.46
C ALA A 168 0.97 -3.47 17.89
N ASN A 169 -0.29 -3.67 18.31
CA ASN A 169 -0.59 -4.30 19.59
C ASN A 169 -0.12 -5.75 19.65
N ALA A 170 -0.28 -6.52 18.57
CA ALA A 170 0.19 -7.90 18.51
C ALA A 170 1.73 -7.98 18.55
N ALA A 171 2.41 -7.08 17.84
CA ALA A 171 3.87 -7.01 17.81
C ALA A 171 4.46 -6.74 19.21
N VAL A 172 3.89 -5.80 19.98
CA VAL A 172 4.36 -5.50 21.35
C VAL A 172 4.03 -6.62 22.34
N SER A 173 2.80 -7.14 22.30
CA SER A 173 2.35 -8.13 23.29
C SER A 173 2.83 -9.56 23.02
N GLY A 174 3.36 -9.83 21.82
CA GLY A 174 3.60 -11.18 21.32
C GLY A 174 2.32 -12.03 21.22
N GLY A 175 1.14 -11.37 21.23
CA GLY A 175 -0.16 -12.01 21.29
C GLY A 175 -0.74 -12.38 19.92
N GLU A 176 -1.85 -13.12 19.94
CA GLU A 176 -2.58 -13.47 18.72
C GLU A 176 -3.24 -12.24 18.07
N MET A 177 -3.12 -12.14 16.74
CA MET A 177 -3.81 -11.14 15.94
C MET A 177 -5.25 -11.57 15.68
N LYS A 178 -6.23 -10.77 16.09
CA LYS A 178 -7.64 -10.99 15.76
C LYS A 178 -7.96 -10.32 14.42
N LEU A 179 -7.78 -11.06 13.33
CA LEU A 179 -8.07 -10.60 11.97
C LEU A 179 -9.25 -11.36 11.37
N GLU A 180 -10.15 -10.64 10.71
CA GLU A 180 -11.24 -11.24 9.93
C GLU A 180 -10.74 -11.60 8.53
N LEU A 181 -10.25 -12.84 8.38
CA LEU A 181 -9.66 -13.35 7.13
C LEU A 181 -10.54 -14.39 6.40
N ARG A 182 -11.75 -14.68 6.92
CA ARG A 182 -12.58 -15.79 6.42
C ARG A 182 -13.50 -15.40 5.26
N ASP A 183 -13.89 -14.13 5.17
CA ASP A 183 -14.84 -13.62 4.18
C ASP A 183 -14.14 -12.70 3.16
N MET A 184 -12.91 -13.04 2.78
CA MET A 184 -12.14 -12.29 1.80
C MET A 184 -12.76 -12.42 0.41
N SER A 185 -12.78 -11.32 -0.35
CA SER A 185 -13.28 -11.29 -1.72
C SER A 185 -12.60 -12.33 -2.62
N GLU A 186 -13.37 -12.95 -3.50
CA GLU A 186 -12.83 -13.83 -4.54
C GLU A 186 -11.92 -13.04 -5.48
N THR A 187 -10.80 -13.65 -5.86
CA THR A 187 -9.82 -13.02 -6.75
C THR A 187 -10.16 -13.30 -8.20
N ILE A 188 -10.05 -12.25 -9.03
CA ILE A 188 -10.24 -12.40 -10.48
C ILE A 188 -9.01 -13.10 -11.05
N ALA A 189 -9.24 -14.07 -11.96
CA ALA A 189 -8.15 -14.72 -12.67
C ALA A 189 -7.51 -13.74 -13.66
N VAL A 190 -6.28 -13.33 -13.36
CA VAL A 190 -5.47 -12.40 -14.15
C VAL A 190 -4.10 -12.99 -14.42
N LEU A 191 -3.52 -12.65 -15.58
CA LEU A 191 -2.26 -13.22 -16.05
C LEU A 191 -1.02 -12.61 -15.36
N ALA A 192 -1.15 -11.42 -14.78
CA ALA A 192 -0.12 -10.78 -13.98
C ALA A 192 -0.79 -9.87 -12.94
N ASP A 193 -0.37 -9.98 -11.68
CA ASP A 193 -0.93 -9.24 -10.55
C ASP A 193 0.06 -9.26 -9.38
N PRO A 194 0.20 -8.18 -8.59
CA PRO A 194 0.90 -8.27 -7.32
C PRO A 194 0.12 -9.08 -6.29
N ARG A 195 0.87 -9.82 -5.49
CA ARG A 195 0.44 -10.34 -4.19
C ARG A 195 1.21 -9.63 -3.08
N PHE A 196 0.60 -9.52 -1.91
CA PHE A 196 1.21 -8.81 -0.78
C PHE A 196 1.21 -9.68 0.47
N ILE A 197 2.34 -9.70 1.15
CA ILE A 197 2.39 -10.03 2.58
C ILE A 197 2.43 -8.71 3.33
N LEU A 198 1.57 -8.55 4.34
CA LEU A 198 1.52 -7.35 5.17
C LEU A 198 2.15 -7.61 6.53
N ALA A 199 2.82 -6.60 7.07
CA ALA A 199 3.36 -6.66 8.43
C ALA A 199 3.42 -5.27 9.04
N VAL A 200 3.49 -5.20 10.36
CA VAL A 200 3.94 -3.98 11.06
C VAL A 200 5.35 -4.21 11.56
N ILE A 201 6.21 -3.19 11.49
CA ILE A 201 7.47 -3.15 12.24
C ILE A 201 7.30 -2.10 13.34
N ILE A 202 7.75 -2.43 14.55
CA ILE A 202 7.82 -1.51 15.68
C ILE A 202 9.26 -1.37 16.17
N ALA A 203 9.62 -0.17 16.59
CA ALA A 203 10.89 0.16 17.22
C ALA A 203 10.65 1.09 18.42
N PRO A 204 11.56 1.15 19.40
CA PRO A 204 11.50 2.20 20.40
C PRO A 204 11.51 3.58 19.74
N HIS A 205 10.87 4.57 20.36
CA HIS A 205 10.68 5.89 19.77
C HIS A 205 11.99 6.52 19.29
N GLN A 206 11.96 7.08 18.07
CA GLN A 206 13.10 7.72 17.41
C GLN A 206 14.30 6.79 17.20
N GLN A 207 14.10 5.47 17.22
CA GLN A 207 15.13 4.50 16.82
C GLN A 207 14.93 4.05 15.37
N PRO A 208 16.00 3.57 14.71
CA PRO A 208 15.91 2.99 13.36
C PRO A 208 14.87 1.86 13.30
N ILE A 209 13.99 1.91 12.29
CA ILE A 209 13.07 0.82 11.92
C ILE A 209 13.72 -0.08 10.86
N PHE A 210 14.51 0.50 9.96
CA PHE A 210 15.16 -0.20 8.86
C PHE A 210 16.68 -0.23 8.98
N ARG A 211 17.33 -1.24 8.40
CA ARG A 211 18.80 -1.37 8.41
C ARG A 211 19.51 -0.18 7.76
N TRP A 212 18.93 0.44 6.73
CA TRP A 212 19.51 1.62 6.06
C TRP A 212 19.44 2.90 6.90
N GLN A 213 18.72 2.89 8.02
CA GLN A 213 18.67 3.99 8.98
C GLN A 213 19.69 3.81 10.11
N MET A 214 20.31 2.63 10.25
CA MET A 214 21.32 2.37 11.28
C MET A 214 22.63 3.10 10.99
N ASP A 215 23.48 3.22 12.00
CA ASP A 215 24.80 3.83 11.88
C ASP A 215 25.92 2.80 11.70
N GLY A 216 27.08 3.29 11.22
CA GLY A 216 28.32 2.52 11.17
C GLY A 216 28.22 1.19 10.39
N PRO A 217 28.94 0.14 10.82
CA PRO A 217 29.06 -1.13 10.09
C PRO A 217 27.76 -1.95 10.03
N GLN A 218 26.72 -1.55 10.77
CA GLN A 218 25.41 -2.22 10.77
C GLN A 218 24.49 -1.69 9.66
N ARG A 219 24.78 -0.48 9.13
CA ARG A 219 24.04 0.13 8.03
C ARG A 219 24.14 -0.74 6.78
N GLN A 220 22.99 -0.99 6.16
CA GLN A 220 22.89 -1.72 4.90
C GLN A 220 22.21 -0.85 3.85
N GLU A 221 22.79 -0.78 2.64
CA GLU A 221 22.16 -0.08 1.53
C GLU A 221 20.90 -0.82 1.05
N ARG A 222 19.90 -0.06 0.58
CA ARG A 222 18.61 -0.61 0.10
C ARG A 222 18.77 -1.70 -0.97
N GLY A 223 19.72 -1.51 -1.90
CA GLY A 223 19.99 -2.50 -2.95
C GLY A 223 20.52 -3.83 -2.41
N VAL A 224 21.34 -3.80 -1.36
CA VAL A 224 21.84 -5.00 -0.67
C VAL A 224 20.70 -5.67 0.08
N ALA A 225 19.88 -4.89 0.80
CA ALA A 225 18.68 -5.39 1.48
C ALA A 225 17.71 -6.09 0.51
N LEU A 226 17.48 -5.51 -0.67
CA LEU A 226 16.63 -6.12 -1.70
C LEU A 226 17.20 -7.45 -2.18
N ALA A 227 18.49 -7.51 -2.51
CA ALA A 227 19.12 -8.74 -2.99
C ALA A 227 19.08 -9.85 -1.93
N GLU A 228 19.33 -9.52 -0.66
CA GLU A 228 19.26 -10.49 0.43
C GLU A 228 17.84 -10.96 0.71
N TRP A 229 16.85 -10.06 0.65
CA TRP A 229 15.43 -10.38 0.75
C TRP A 229 15.00 -11.32 -0.37
N GLN A 230 15.32 -10.97 -1.61
CA GLN A 230 15.04 -11.77 -2.80
C GLN A 230 15.66 -13.17 -2.68
N SER A 231 16.93 -13.25 -2.30
CA SER A 231 17.64 -14.53 -2.17
C SER A 231 17.05 -15.42 -1.09
N ALA A 232 16.60 -14.88 0.04
CA ALA A 232 16.03 -15.70 1.12
C ALA A 232 14.59 -16.15 0.85
N MET A 233 13.81 -15.32 0.16
CA MET A 233 12.38 -15.58 -0.04
C MET A 233 12.05 -16.32 -1.33
N TYR A 234 12.99 -16.45 -2.26
CA TYR A 234 12.75 -17.08 -3.55
C TYR A 234 12.24 -18.53 -3.42
N GLU A 235 13.01 -19.41 -2.76
CA GLU A 235 12.63 -20.83 -2.62
C GLU A 235 11.32 -21.02 -1.81
N PRO A 236 11.11 -20.36 -0.65
CA PRO A 236 9.84 -20.44 0.06
C PRO A 236 8.62 -20.03 -0.79
N LEU A 237 8.77 -19.00 -1.63
CA LEU A 237 7.67 -18.51 -2.47
C LEU A 237 7.44 -19.33 -3.74
N CYS A 238 8.46 -20.00 -4.28
CA CYS A 238 8.25 -20.97 -5.37
C CYS A 238 7.27 -22.08 -4.98
N GLN A 239 7.27 -22.49 -3.70
CA GLN A 239 6.33 -23.50 -3.19
C GLN A 239 4.90 -22.95 -3.06
N LEU A 240 4.76 -21.67 -2.74
CA LEU A 240 3.47 -20.99 -2.57
C LEU A 240 2.81 -20.61 -3.90
N LEU A 241 3.62 -20.31 -4.91
CA LEU A 241 3.18 -19.78 -6.21
C LEU A 241 3.53 -20.76 -7.35
N PRO A 242 2.98 -21.99 -7.36
CA PRO A 242 3.31 -22.98 -8.38
C PRO A 242 2.92 -22.49 -9.77
N GLY A 243 3.85 -22.59 -10.72
CA GLY A 243 3.63 -22.15 -12.10
C GLY A 243 3.56 -20.64 -12.30
N CYS A 244 3.95 -19.85 -11.28
CA CYS A 244 4.15 -18.42 -11.42
C CYS A 244 5.64 -18.10 -11.58
N GLU A 245 5.95 -17.19 -12.48
CA GLU A 245 7.19 -16.43 -12.44
C GLU A 245 6.92 -15.17 -11.63
N PHE A 246 7.85 -14.77 -10.75
CA PHE A 246 7.63 -13.62 -9.87
C PHE A 246 8.92 -12.87 -9.58
N GLU A 247 8.74 -11.59 -9.22
CA GLU A 247 9.77 -10.71 -8.72
C GLU A 247 9.34 -10.15 -7.36
N LEU A 248 10.28 -10.06 -6.42
CA LEU A 248 10.02 -9.46 -5.11
C LEU A 248 10.53 -8.03 -5.10
N LEU A 249 9.72 -7.13 -4.56
CA LEU A 249 10.13 -5.76 -4.29
C LEU A 249 10.66 -5.64 -2.86
N LEU A 250 11.41 -4.55 -2.58
CA LEU A 250 11.95 -4.29 -1.26
C LEU A 250 10.79 -4.04 -0.29
N PRO A 251 10.75 -4.67 0.90
CA PRO A 251 9.74 -4.34 1.90
C PRO A 251 9.91 -2.90 2.40
N GLU A 252 8.88 -2.09 2.23
CA GLU A 252 8.81 -0.67 2.58
C GLU A 252 7.37 -0.30 3.00
N ALA A 253 7.16 0.98 3.35
CA ALA A 253 5.88 1.52 3.77
C ALA A 253 4.72 1.12 2.83
N TYR A 254 3.59 0.76 3.44
CA TYR A 254 2.43 0.16 2.78
C TYR A 254 2.01 0.88 1.49
N PHE A 255 1.73 2.18 1.57
CA PHE A 255 1.21 2.95 0.46
C PHE A 255 2.24 3.08 -0.67
N THR A 256 3.50 3.34 -0.32
CA THR A 256 4.62 3.42 -1.29
C THR A 256 4.77 2.11 -2.07
N ASN A 257 4.74 0.97 -1.37
CA ASN A 257 4.89 -0.32 -2.01
C ASN A 257 3.68 -0.76 -2.81
N CYS A 258 2.47 -0.35 -2.44
CA CYS A 258 1.29 -0.56 -3.27
C CYS A 258 1.43 0.17 -4.62
N ARG A 259 1.85 1.44 -4.60
CA ARG A 259 2.11 2.21 -5.84
C ARG A 259 3.24 1.63 -6.67
N LEU A 260 4.33 1.20 -6.03
CA LEU A 260 5.46 0.62 -6.74
C LEU A 260 5.07 -0.71 -7.39
N ALA A 261 4.36 -1.58 -6.68
CA ALA A 261 3.89 -2.86 -7.21
C ALA A 261 2.94 -2.68 -8.40
N ASP A 262 2.00 -1.73 -8.30
CA ASP A 262 1.10 -1.38 -9.42
C ASP A 262 1.89 -0.89 -10.64
N LYS A 263 2.90 -0.05 -10.44
CA LYS A 263 3.77 0.40 -11.54
C LYS A 263 4.56 -0.75 -12.17
N HIS A 264 5.06 -1.68 -11.36
CA HIS A 264 5.87 -2.81 -11.83
C HIS A 264 5.03 -3.86 -12.58
N VAL A 265 3.77 -4.07 -12.21
CA VAL A 265 2.94 -5.09 -12.87
C VAL A 265 2.48 -4.66 -14.26
N ARG A 266 2.24 -3.36 -14.51
CA ARG A 266 1.74 -2.84 -15.80
C ARG A 266 2.47 -3.39 -17.04
N PRO A 267 3.81 -3.31 -17.18
CA PRO A 267 4.51 -3.89 -18.34
C PRO A 267 4.46 -5.43 -18.36
N LEU A 268 4.39 -6.09 -17.19
CA LEU A 268 4.26 -7.54 -17.10
C LEU A 268 2.89 -8.01 -17.56
N SER A 269 1.82 -7.29 -17.26
CA SER A 269 0.46 -7.60 -17.76
C SER A 269 0.41 -7.61 -19.28
N ILE A 270 1.07 -6.65 -19.94
CA ILE A 270 1.17 -6.61 -21.41
C ILE A 270 1.94 -7.82 -21.94
N ARG A 271 3.11 -8.12 -21.35
CA ARG A 271 3.92 -9.29 -21.75
C ARG A 271 3.17 -10.60 -21.55
N ALA A 272 2.47 -10.74 -20.42
CA ALA A 272 1.69 -11.92 -20.09
C ALA A 272 0.53 -12.10 -21.08
N ALA A 273 -0.16 -11.01 -21.46
CA ALA A 273 -1.20 -11.05 -22.49
C ALA A 273 -0.66 -11.47 -23.87
N VAL A 274 0.48 -10.93 -24.31
CA VAL A 274 1.13 -11.32 -25.57
C VAL A 274 1.51 -12.80 -25.54
N ASN A 275 2.17 -13.26 -24.48
CA ASN A 275 2.58 -14.66 -24.32
C ASN A 275 1.37 -15.61 -24.31
N PHE A 276 0.26 -15.19 -23.69
CA PHE A 276 -0.98 -15.94 -23.69
C PHE A 276 -1.56 -16.07 -25.09
N LEU A 277 -1.67 -14.96 -25.83
CA LEU A 277 -2.18 -14.94 -27.21
C LEU A 277 -1.29 -15.74 -28.17
N GLU A 278 0.03 -15.62 -28.07
CA GLU A 278 0.97 -16.42 -28.85
C GLU A 278 0.71 -17.92 -28.65
N SER A 279 0.58 -18.35 -27.39
CA SER A 279 0.34 -19.75 -27.07
C SER A 279 -1.05 -20.25 -27.48
N THR A 280 -2.07 -19.40 -27.42
CA THR A 280 -3.47 -19.78 -27.65
C THR A 280 -3.83 -19.73 -29.14
N LEU A 281 -3.30 -18.76 -29.88
CA LEU A 281 -3.58 -18.56 -31.30
C LEU A 281 -2.49 -19.18 -32.21
N GLY A 282 -1.35 -19.56 -31.66
CA GLY A 282 -0.23 -20.12 -32.44
C GLY A 282 0.43 -19.09 -33.36
N VAL A 283 0.41 -17.81 -32.97
CA VAL A 283 0.97 -16.70 -33.76
C VAL A 283 2.17 -16.09 -33.05
N LEU A 284 3.19 -15.69 -33.81
CA LEU A 284 4.33 -14.97 -33.24
C LEU A 284 3.89 -13.57 -32.78
N PRO A 285 4.54 -12.98 -31.76
CA PRO A 285 4.23 -11.62 -31.29
C PRO A 285 4.25 -10.56 -32.41
N ALA A 286 5.11 -10.74 -33.42
CA ALA A 286 5.19 -9.85 -34.58
C ALA A 286 3.97 -9.90 -35.51
N GLY A 287 3.12 -10.93 -35.37
CA GLY A 287 1.84 -11.07 -36.07
C GLY A 287 0.65 -10.51 -35.28
N LEU A 288 0.88 -9.88 -34.13
CA LEU A 288 -0.16 -9.21 -33.35
C LEU A 288 -0.09 -7.70 -33.62
N ALA A 289 -1.23 -7.10 -33.93
CA ALA A 289 -1.41 -5.66 -33.87
C ALA A 289 -1.91 -5.25 -32.48
N CYS A 290 -1.42 -4.11 -31.99
CA CYS A 290 -1.81 -3.54 -30.71
C CYS A 290 -2.66 -2.28 -30.97
N VAL A 291 -3.86 -2.25 -30.39
CA VAL A 291 -4.76 -1.09 -30.41
C VAL A 291 -4.73 -0.46 -29.02
N VAL A 292 -4.31 0.79 -28.95
CA VAL A 292 -4.22 1.56 -27.70
C VAL A 292 -5.30 2.65 -27.71
N GLY A 293 -6.25 2.57 -26.79
CA GLY A 293 -7.28 3.58 -26.58
C GLY A 293 -7.02 4.36 -25.30
N ALA A 294 -6.93 5.68 -25.40
CA ALA A 294 -6.92 6.56 -24.23
C ALA A 294 -8.35 6.74 -23.69
N PHE A 295 -8.52 6.68 -22.38
CA PHE A 295 -9.78 6.88 -21.68
C PHE A 295 -9.60 7.93 -20.57
N GLY A 296 -10.46 8.94 -20.57
CA GLY A 296 -10.48 10.04 -19.60
C GLY A 296 -11.25 11.24 -20.14
N GLU A 297 -11.49 12.26 -19.30
CA GLU A 297 -12.27 13.44 -19.68
C GLU A 297 -11.40 14.54 -20.31
N GLU A 298 -10.55 15.20 -19.52
CA GLU A 298 -9.65 16.28 -20.00
C GLU A 298 -8.25 15.76 -20.36
N GLN A 299 -7.83 14.67 -19.72
CA GLN A 299 -6.56 13.97 -19.95
C GLN A 299 -6.80 12.46 -19.97
N ALA A 300 -5.84 11.69 -20.48
CA ALA A 300 -5.91 10.24 -20.43
C ALA A 300 -5.63 9.75 -19.00
N ASP A 301 -6.66 9.25 -18.32
CA ASP A 301 -6.57 8.66 -16.98
C ASP A 301 -6.19 7.17 -17.05
N GLU A 302 -6.63 6.49 -18.10
CA GLU A 302 -6.40 5.07 -18.34
C GLU A 302 -6.07 4.83 -19.83
N TYR A 303 -5.15 3.89 -20.11
CA TYR A 303 -4.96 3.37 -21.46
C TYR A 303 -5.44 1.93 -21.53
N ARG A 304 -6.42 1.68 -22.40
CA ARG A 304 -6.91 0.34 -22.69
C ARG A 304 -6.20 -0.23 -23.90
N ILE A 305 -5.62 -1.40 -23.72
CA ILE A 305 -4.83 -2.07 -24.74
C ILE A 305 -5.57 -3.33 -25.18
N ALA A 306 -5.84 -3.43 -26.47
CA ALA A 306 -6.40 -4.62 -27.11
C ALA A 306 -5.43 -5.15 -28.17
N PHE A 307 -5.52 -6.45 -28.44
CA PHE A 307 -4.73 -7.11 -29.47
C PHE A 307 -5.63 -7.63 -30.58
N SER A 308 -5.16 -7.55 -31.82
CA SER A 308 -5.80 -8.15 -33.00
C SER A 308 -4.77 -8.88 -33.87
N LEU A 309 -5.25 -9.74 -34.77
CA LEU A 309 -4.46 -10.33 -35.85
C LEU A 309 -4.36 -9.39 -37.05
#